data_AF-A0A2S5LUL7-F1
#
_entry.id   AF-A0A2S5LUL7-F1
#
_cell.length_a   1.000
_cell.length_b   1.000
_cell.length_c   1.000
_cell.angle_alpha   90.00
_cell.angle_beta   90.00
_cell.angle_gamma   90.00
#
_symmetry.space_group_name_H-M   'P 1'
#
loop_
_entity.id
_entity.type
_entity.pdbx_description
1 polymer ?
#
loop_
_entity_poly.entity_id
_entity_poly.type
_entity_poly.pdbx_seq_one_letter_code
_entity_poly.pdbx_strand_id
1 'polypeptide(L)'
;MATQLEVSRTFLWRAAAALDVKAPDATTLCAIAKRVVTDAGFTVANEALQLHGGYGYLSEYGVEKIVRDLRVHQILEGTNEIMRVIIARSLLK
;
A
#
# COMPACT_ATOMS: atom_id res chain seq x y z
N MET A 1 12.63 1.27 5.56
CA MET A 1 11.94 -0.01 5.25
C MET A 1 11.13 -0.62 6.40
N ALA A 2 11.75 -1.19 7.44
CA ALA A 2 11.03 -2.02 8.45
C ALA A 2 9.87 -1.31 9.18
N THR A 3 10.09 -0.09 9.67
CA THR A 3 9.05 0.70 10.37
C THR A 3 7.83 0.96 9.49
N GLN A 4 8.03 1.28 8.21
CA GLN A 4 6.94 1.54 7.27
C GLN A 4 6.10 0.29 7.01
N LEU A 5 6.75 -0.88 6.92
CA LEU A 5 6.05 -2.16 6.79
C LEU A 5 5.23 -2.48 8.04
N GLU A 6 5.78 -2.25 9.23
CA GLU A 6 5.08 -2.55 10.49
C GLU A 6 3.85 -1.66 10.71
N VAL A 7 3.98 -0.36 10.43
CA VAL A 7 2.86 0.59 10.47
C VAL A 7 1.81 0.20 9.42
N SER A 8 2.22 -0.12 8.20
CA SER A 8 1.32 -0.53 7.11
C SER A 8 0.57 -1.80 7.44
N ARG A 9 1.28 -2.81 7.98
CA ARG A 9 0.68 -4.07 8.44
C ARG A 9 -0.35 -3.79 9.53
N THR A 10 0.04 -3.12 10.61
CA THR A 10 -0.86 -2.81 11.72
C THR A 10 -2.14 -2.11 11.24
N PHE A 11 -2.01 -1.13 10.35
CA PHE A 11 -3.16 -0.40 9.83
C PHE A 11 -4.04 -1.24 8.88
N LEU A 12 -3.43 -2.08 8.04
CA LEU A 12 -4.16 -3.02 7.18
C LEU A 12 -5.03 -3.96 8.00
N TRP A 13 -4.47 -4.54 9.07
CA TRP A 13 -5.20 -5.44 9.97
C TRP A 13 -6.32 -4.71 10.72
N ARG A 14 -6.10 -3.45 11.11
CA ARG A 14 -7.17 -2.61 11.68
C ARG A 14 -8.33 -2.41 10.69
N ALA A 15 -8.03 -2.12 9.42
CA ALA A 15 -9.07 -1.94 8.41
C ALA A 15 -9.83 -3.25 8.13
N ALA A 16 -9.13 -4.38 8.06
CA ALA A 16 -9.74 -5.71 7.92
C ALA A 16 -10.67 -6.02 9.11
N ALA A 17 -10.21 -5.81 10.34
CA ALA A 17 -11.03 -6.05 11.53
C ALA A 17 -12.28 -5.16 11.56
N ALA A 18 -12.18 -3.90 11.14
CA ALA A 18 -13.32 -3.01 11.03
C ALA A 18 -14.33 -3.48 9.95
N LEU A 19 -13.84 -4.02 8.84
CA LEU A 19 -14.66 -4.58 7.78
C LEU A 19 -15.44 -5.81 8.25
N ASP A 20 -14.78 -6.74 8.96
CA ASP A 20 -15.38 -7.98 9.46
C ASP A 20 -16.58 -7.71 10.39
N VAL A 21 -16.46 -6.71 11.27
CA VAL A 21 -17.53 -6.32 12.20
C VAL A 21 -18.53 -5.32 11.59
N LYS A 22 -18.40 -5.00 10.30
CA LYS A 22 -19.22 -4.00 9.59
C LYS A 22 -19.26 -2.65 10.30
N ALA A 23 -18.10 -2.21 10.80
CA ALA A 23 -17.98 -0.91 11.47
C ALA A 23 -18.44 0.22 10.54
N PRO A 24 -19.06 1.29 11.08
CA PRO A 24 -19.58 2.39 10.25
C PRO A 24 -18.46 3.13 9.49
N ASP A 25 -17.23 3.08 9.97
CA ASP A 25 -16.04 3.70 9.37
C ASP A 25 -15.19 2.72 8.51
N ALA A 26 -15.65 1.47 8.32
CA ALA A 26 -14.89 0.43 7.61
C ALA A 26 -14.45 0.88 6.21
N THR A 27 -15.36 1.49 5.43
CA THR A 27 -15.05 1.99 4.08
C THR A 27 -13.90 3.02 4.09
N THR A 28 -13.91 3.93 5.06
CA THR A 28 -12.88 4.96 5.21
C THR A 28 -11.55 4.34 5.64
N LEU A 29 -11.58 3.41 6.60
CA LEU A 29 -10.38 2.68 7.03
C LEU A 29 -9.77 1.86 5.88
N CYS A 30 -10.57 1.16 5.09
CA CYS A 30 -10.11 0.44 3.90
C CYS A 30 -9.48 1.38 2.86
N ALA A 31 -10.06 2.55 2.62
CA ALA A 31 -9.50 3.54 1.70
C ALA A 31 -8.14 4.09 2.19
N ILE A 32 -8.02 4.38 3.50
CA ILE A 32 -6.75 4.79 4.09
C ILE A 32 -5.72 3.67 3.98
N ALA A 33 -6.11 2.43 4.30
CA ALA A 33 -5.22 1.28 4.27
C ALA A 33 -4.70 1.03 2.86
N LYS A 34 -5.58 0.99 1.86
CA LYS A 34 -5.20 0.80 0.46
C LYS A 34 -4.17 1.84 0.05
N ARG A 35 -4.43 3.13 0.29
CA ARG A 35 -3.51 4.21 -0.08
C ARG A 35 -2.13 4.04 0.58
N VAL A 36 -2.11 3.90 1.91
CA VAL A 36 -0.87 3.89 2.71
C VAL A 36 -0.05 2.64 2.43
N VAL A 37 -0.68 1.46 2.43
CA VAL A 37 0.00 0.18 2.29
C VAL A 37 0.60 0.03 0.89
N THR A 38 -0.11 0.45 -0.16
CA THR A 38 0.43 0.33 -1.52
C THR A 38 1.55 1.34 -1.79
N ASP A 39 1.46 2.56 -1.25
CA ASP A 39 2.56 3.54 -1.33
C ASP A 39 3.80 3.00 -0.59
N ALA A 40 3.63 2.55 0.65
CA ALA A 40 4.72 2.00 1.45
C ALA A 40 5.34 0.75 0.81
N GLY A 41 4.51 -0.18 0.31
CA GLY A 41 4.97 -1.39 -0.36
C GLY A 41 5.83 -1.10 -1.59
N PHE A 42 5.39 -0.17 -2.45
CA PHE A 42 6.17 0.25 -3.61
C PHE A 42 7.48 0.94 -3.20
N THR A 43 7.46 1.88 -2.25
CA THR A 43 8.67 2.56 -1.77
C THR A 43 9.69 1.56 -1.22
N VAL A 44 9.25 0.60 -0.41
CA VAL A 44 10.13 -0.44 0.16
C VAL A 44 10.72 -1.33 -0.93
N ALA A 45 9.94 -1.76 -1.91
CA ALA A 45 10.49 -2.56 -3.00
C ALA A 45 11.50 -1.77 -3.85
N ASN A 46 11.25 -0.49 -4.09
CA ASN A 46 12.17 0.38 -4.83
C ASN A 46 13.48 0.62 -4.05
N GLU A 47 13.40 0.84 -2.72
CA GLU A 47 14.58 0.90 -1.85
C GLU A 47 15.36 -0.43 -1.85
N ALA A 48 14.66 -1.56 -1.83
CA ALA A 48 15.29 -2.88 -1.92
C ALA A 48 16.05 -3.06 -3.25
N LEU A 49 15.45 -2.65 -4.37
CA LEU A 49 16.09 -2.66 -5.68
C LEU A 49 17.37 -1.83 -5.67
N GLN A 50 17.32 -0.61 -5.11
CA GLN A 50 18.49 0.27 -5.00
C GLN A 50 19.63 -0.36 -4.20
N LEU A 51 19.32 -1.07 -3.11
CA LEU A 51 20.32 -1.76 -2.29
C LEU A 51 21.01 -2.91 -3.03
N HIS A 52 20.32 -3.56 -3.98
CA HIS A 52 20.91 -4.61 -4.82
C HIS A 52 21.75 -4.04 -5.98
N GLY A 53 21.68 -2.73 -6.24
CA GLY A 53 22.38 -2.09 -7.35
C GLY A 53 22.03 -2.71 -8.71
N GLY A 54 23.04 -2.94 -9.55
CA GLY A 54 22.85 -3.55 -10.88
C GLY A 54 22.23 -4.96 -10.81
N TYR A 55 22.53 -5.74 -9.77
CA TYR A 55 21.92 -7.07 -9.58
C TYR A 55 20.41 -6.99 -9.34
N GLY A 56 19.92 -5.88 -8.77
CA GLY A 56 18.50 -5.66 -8.54
C GLY A 56 17.67 -5.59 -9.83
N TYR A 57 18.30 -5.28 -10.98
CA TYR A 57 17.69 -5.26 -12.30
C TYR A 57 17.74 -6.61 -13.03
N LEU A 58 18.51 -7.57 -12.52
CA LEU A 58 18.63 -8.89 -13.13
C LEU A 58 17.46 -9.78 -12.71
N SER A 59 16.82 -10.42 -13.69
CA SER A 59 15.63 -11.26 -13.49
C SER A 59 15.86 -12.41 -12.50
N GLU A 60 17.10 -12.88 -12.41
CA GLU A 60 17.56 -13.99 -11.58
C GLU A 60 17.42 -13.70 -10.08
N TYR A 61 17.46 -12.43 -9.67
CA TYR A 61 17.29 -12.02 -8.28
C TYR A 61 15.83 -11.69 -7.93
N GLY A 62 14.95 -11.52 -8.93
CA GLY A 62 13.51 -11.33 -8.75
C GLY A 62 13.06 -10.00 -8.12
N VAL A 63 13.97 -9.14 -7.64
CA VAL A 63 13.61 -7.86 -7.01
C VAL A 63 12.93 -6.91 -7.98
N GLU A 64 13.40 -6.83 -9.23
CA GLU A 64 12.76 -6.04 -10.29
C GLU A 64 11.30 -6.45 -10.53
N LYS A 65 11.01 -7.75 -10.46
CA LYS A 65 9.64 -8.27 -10.59
C LYS A 65 8.76 -7.76 -9.46
N ILE A 66 9.24 -7.79 -8.23
CA ILE A 66 8.48 -7.27 -7.07
C ILE A 66 8.16 -5.78 -7.25
N VAL A 67 9.13 -4.98 -7.71
CA VAL A 67 8.90 -3.55 -7.99
C VAL A 67 7.82 -3.36 -9.06
N ARG A 68 7.90 -4.09 -10.17
CA ARG A 68 6.89 -4.04 -11.24
C ARG A 68 5.51 -4.46 -10.77
N ASP A 69 5.42 -5.55 -10.03
CA ASP A 69 4.16 -6.10 -9.53
C ASP A 69 3.50 -5.12 -8.54
N LEU A 70 4.28 -4.53 -7.62
CA LEU A 70 3.72 -3.61 -6.62
C LEU A 70 3.32 -2.25 -7.20
N ARG A 71 3.90 -1.83 -8.32
CA ARG A 71 3.57 -0.54 -8.96
C ARG A 71 2.09 -0.44 -9.33
N VAL A 72 1.50 -1.56 -9.76
CA VAL A 72 0.10 -1.60 -10.22
C VAL A 72 -0.90 -1.42 -9.08
N HIS A 73 -0.52 -1.75 -7.85
CA HIS A 73 -1.41 -1.63 -6.69
C HIS A 73 -1.77 -0.18 -6.37
N GLN A 74 -0.96 0.79 -6.77
CA GLN A 74 -1.31 2.22 -6.66
C GLN A 74 -2.41 2.64 -7.65
N ILE A 75 -2.71 1.81 -8.66
CA ILE A 75 -3.61 2.12 -9.79
C ILE A 75 -4.93 1.34 -9.68
N LEU A 76 -4.86 0.03 -9.44
CA LEU A 76 -6.04 -0.86 -9.41
C LEU A 76 -6.83 -0.75 -8.10
N GLU A 77 -8.06 -1.27 -8.12
CA GLU A 77 -9.02 -1.24 -7.00
C GLU A 77 -9.23 0.18 -6.45
N GLY A 78 -9.27 1.14 -7.39
CA GLY A 78 -9.30 2.58 -7.14
C GLY A 78 -7.90 3.16 -6.92
N THR A 79 -7.52 4.15 -7.75
CA THR A 79 -6.20 4.79 -7.65
C THR A 79 -5.99 5.45 -6.29
N ASN A 80 -4.73 5.70 -5.92
CA ASN A 80 -4.43 6.40 -4.67
C ASN A 80 -4.98 7.83 -4.63
N GLU A 81 -5.20 8.46 -5.78
CA GLU A 81 -5.88 9.74 -5.92
C GLU A 81 -7.38 9.60 -5.59
N ILE A 82 -8.04 8.54 -6.08
CA ILE A 82 -9.43 8.23 -5.71
C ILE A 82 -9.55 7.93 -4.22
N MET A 83 -8.60 7.19 -3.63
CA MET A 83 -8.60 6.97 -2.17
C MET A 83 -8.53 8.29 -1.39
N ARG A 84 -7.70 9.25 -1.82
CA ARG A 84 -7.67 10.59 -1.19
C ARG A 84 -9.02 11.30 -1.29
N VAL A 85 -9.72 11.19 -2.42
CA VAL A 85 -11.08 11.77 -2.58
C VAL A 85 -12.07 11.11 -1.63
N ILE A 86 -12.06 9.78 -1.50
CA ILE A 86 -12.96 9.05 -0.58
C ILE A 86 -12.69 9.47 0.87
N ILE A 87 -11.42 9.51 1.28
CA ILE A 87 -11.01 9.92 2.63
C ILE A 87 -11.46 11.36 2.90
N ALA A 88 -11.19 12.29 1.99
CA ALA A 88 -11.58 13.70 2.14
C ALA A 88 -13.10 13.86 2.28
N ARG A 89 -13.89 13.16 1.45
CA ARG A 89 -15.36 13.18 1.55
C ARG A 89 -15.87 12.63 2.88
N SER A 90 -15.19 11.64 3.45
CA SER A 90 -15.57 11.10 4.77
C SER A 90 -15.31 12.07 5.91
N LEU A 91 -14.34 12.98 5.78
CA LEU A 91 -13.98 13.96 6.81
C LEU A 91 -14.85 15.22 6.77
N LEU A 92 -15.47 15.50 5.61
CA LEU A 92 -16.31 16.68 5.37
C LEU A 92 -17.81 16.41 5.55
N LYS A 93 -18.18 15.19 5.94
CA LYS A 93 -19.54 14.84 6.36
C LYS A 93 -19.72 15.12 7.83
#